data_AF-A0A956JWH2-F1
#
_entry.id   AF-A0A956JWH2-F1
#
_cell.length_a   1.000
_cell.length_b   1.000
_cell.length_c   1.000
_cell.angle_alpha   90.00
_cell.angle_beta   90.00
_cell.angle_gamma   90.00
#
_symmetry.space_group_name_H-M   'P 1'
#
loop_
_entity.id
_entity.type
_entity.pdbx_description
1 polymer ?
#
loop_
_entity_poly.entity_id
_entity_poly.type
_entity_poly.pdbx_seq_one_letter_code
_entity_poly.pdbx_strand_id
1 'polypeptide(L)'
;MSRSFCLLLVLLCGVAEAKSPRVVRGPVRTGGTLSRYQIRSTIQRHLSRVKLCYSRALLGAQPSLHGRVVVQFVIEPSGRVSTATARDYMRPKGAGTSMVSCITREVRKWRFPKPLGGGKVVVNYPFIFQTAGATATARRDPKKLPQVFVESITTRGVALTRMAVQRTLRRYHWELRACYAQGLRVQPKLTGSLQLWFALTKGGLPKDVHVTLLLAGGLQTSWAQRKVLDCTTAAVKRWRFARGPMGEVRLDLSLGKRRPKRQGFLKRWRKPAAKTKAPTP
;
A
#
# COMPACT_ATOMS: atom_id res chain seq x y z
N MET A 1 22.38 52.30 22.95
CA MET A 1 21.97 51.96 21.57
C MET A 1 21.69 50.45 21.47
N SER A 2 20.75 50.05 20.60
CA SER A 2 20.48 48.69 20.07
C SER A 2 20.66 47.45 21.00
N ARG A 3 19.56 46.90 21.53
CA ARG A 3 19.44 45.49 22.00
C ARG A 3 18.05 44.84 21.75
N SER A 4 17.29 45.31 20.75
CA SER A 4 15.89 44.90 20.53
C SER A 4 15.63 44.26 19.16
N PHE A 5 16.28 43.13 18.83
CA PHE A 5 16.02 42.42 17.56
C PHE A 5 16.34 40.91 17.55
N CYS A 6 15.94 40.14 18.58
CA CYS A 6 16.15 38.68 18.59
C CYS A 6 15.11 37.87 19.39
N LEU A 7 13.80 38.10 19.16
CA LEU A 7 12.74 37.46 19.97
C LEU A 7 11.48 37.01 19.21
N LEU A 8 11.51 36.94 17.86
CA LEU A 8 10.30 36.76 17.04
C LEU A 8 10.32 35.56 16.06
N LEU A 9 11.19 34.55 16.25
CA LEU A 9 11.42 33.54 15.19
C LEU A 9 11.71 32.08 15.65
N VAL A 10 11.11 31.63 16.77
CA VAL A 10 11.28 30.23 17.26
C VAL A 10 9.95 29.53 17.62
N LEU A 11 8.82 29.93 17.00
CA LEU A 11 7.49 29.35 17.26
C LEU A 11 6.82 28.68 16.03
N LEU A 12 7.58 28.36 14.97
CA LEU A 12 7.09 27.62 13.79
C LEU A 12 8.01 26.45 13.38
N CYS A 13 8.32 25.56 14.32
CA CYS A 13 8.91 24.25 14.00
C CYS A 13 7.96 23.14 14.47
N GLY A 14 7.00 22.77 13.62
CA GLY A 14 5.97 21.78 13.95
C GLY A 14 6.56 20.39 14.22
N VAL A 15 6.11 19.75 15.30
CA VAL A 15 6.58 18.41 15.70
C VAL A 15 6.18 17.38 14.64
N ALA A 16 7.15 16.97 13.81
CA ALA A 16 6.95 16.00 12.76
C ALA A 16 6.81 14.58 13.35
N GLU A 17 5.57 14.15 13.59
CA GLU A 17 5.17 12.83 14.09
C GLU A 17 6.01 11.69 13.45
N ALA A 18 6.97 11.15 14.22
CA ALA A 18 8.05 10.32 13.70
C ALA A 18 7.59 8.89 13.35
N LYS A 19 6.89 8.79 12.22
CA LYS A 19 6.17 7.62 11.69
C LYS A 19 6.99 6.34 11.78
N SER A 20 6.69 5.53 12.79
CA SER A 20 7.63 4.53 13.33
C SER A 20 8.10 3.51 12.28
N PRO A 21 9.40 3.19 12.22
CA PRO A 21 9.95 2.36 11.16
C PRO A 21 9.38 0.93 11.17
N ARG A 22 9.00 0.45 9.98
CA ARG A 22 8.40 -0.88 9.82
C ARG A 22 9.48 -1.93 9.56
N VAL A 23 9.72 -2.79 10.56
CA VAL A 23 10.56 -3.98 10.42
C VAL A 23 9.69 -5.18 10.05
N VAL A 24 9.88 -5.72 8.84
CA VAL A 24 9.20 -6.94 8.34
C VAL A 24 10.12 -8.15 8.54
N ARG A 25 9.54 -9.35 8.61
CA ARG A 25 10.20 -10.61 8.97
C ARG A 25 10.19 -11.55 7.77
N GLY A 26 11.27 -12.31 7.54
CA GLY A 26 11.28 -13.42 6.57
C GLY A 26 11.23 -14.81 7.23
N PRO A 27 11.39 -15.89 6.45
CA PRO A 27 11.34 -17.26 6.95
C PRO A 27 12.54 -17.60 7.83
N VAL A 28 12.31 -18.40 8.88
CA VAL A 28 13.36 -18.86 9.80
C VAL A 28 13.79 -20.28 9.40
N ARG A 29 15.09 -20.47 9.18
CA ARG A 29 15.72 -21.80 9.07
C ARG A 29 16.39 -22.13 10.41
N THR A 30 16.18 -23.36 10.88
CA THR A 30 16.59 -23.85 12.20
C THR A 30 17.11 -25.28 12.06
N GLY A 31 18.33 -25.53 12.52
CA GLY A 31 18.82 -26.88 12.85
C GLY A 31 18.86 -27.03 14.37
N GLY A 32 18.31 -28.12 14.89
CA GLY A 32 18.24 -28.39 16.33
C GLY A 32 16.86 -28.23 16.97
N THR A 33 16.81 -28.48 18.27
CA THR A 33 15.63 -28.88 19.06
C THR A 33 14.77 -27.75 19.62
N LEU A 34 15.15 -26.48 19.44
CA LEU A 34 14.37 -25.33 19.91
C LEU A 34 13.30 -24.94 18.88
N SER A 35 12.03 -24.89 19.29
CA SER A 35 10.94 -24.70 18.34
C SER A 35 10.97 -23.33 17.63
N ARG A 36 10.56 -23.32 16.36
CA ARG A 36 10.39 -22.08 15.57
C ARG A 36 9.45 -21.08 16.24
N TYR A 37 8.50 -21.54 17.05
CA TYR A 37 7.61 -20.69 17.85
C TYR A 37 8.35 -19.98 18.99
N GLN A 38 9.10 -20.71 19.83
CA GLN A 38 9.88 -20.13 20.95
C GLN A 38 10.90 -19.10 20.45
N ILE A 39 11.57 -19.39 19.34
CA ILE A 39 12.48 -18.46 18.66
C ILE A 39 11.72 -17.21 18.19
N ARG A 40 10.62 -17.37 17.43
CA ARG A 40 9.80 -16.26 16.94
C ARG A 40 9.16 -15.43 18.08
N SER A 41 8.81 -16.04 19.20
CA SER A 41 8.27 -15.36 20.39
C SER A 41 9.35 -14.48 21.05
N THR A 42 10.56 -15.00 21.23
CA THR A 42 11.69 -14.27 21.82
C THR A 42 12.12 -13.10 20.96
N ILE A 43 12.26 -13.29 19.64
CA ILE A 43 12.59 -12.22 18.69
C ILE A 43 11.52 -11.12 18.66
N GLN A 44 10.24 -11.46 18.91
CA GLN A 44 9.18 -10.46 18.99
C GLN A 44 9.31 -9.54 20.20
N ARG A 45 9.62 -10.08 21.40
CA ARG A 45 9.80 -9.27 22.62
C ARG A 45 10.92 -8.24 22.46
N HIS A 46 12.04 -8.63 21.83
CA HIS A 46 13.18 -7.73 21.63
C HIS A 46 13.12 -6.84 20.37
N LEU A 47 12.08 -6.97 19.53
CA LEU A 47 11.98 -6.25 18.25
C LEU A 47 12.02 -4.71 18.41
N SER A 48 11.60 -4.18 19.56
CA SER A 48 11.67 -2.74 19.87
C SER A 48 13.11 -2.22 19.98
N ARG A 49 14.07 -3.02 20.46
CA ARG A 49 15.50 -2.64 20.46
C ARG A 49 16.08 -2.61 19.04
N VAL A 50 15.65 -3.54 18.18
CA VAL A 50 16.02 -3.55 16.75
C VAL A 50 15.45 -2.33 16.01
N LYS A 51 14.20 -1.94 16.30
CA LYS A 51 13.62 -0.67 15.80
C LYS A 51 14.44 0.54 16.25
N LEU A 52 14.88 0.58 17.51
CA LEU A 52 15.69 1.69 18.05
C LEU A 52 17.03 1.83 17.31
N CYS A 53 17.74 0.72 17.05
CA CYS A 53 18.95 0.73 16.23
C CYS A 53 18.73 1.34 14.84
N TYR A 54 17.62 1.00 14.19
CA TYR A 54 17.28 1.55 12.87
C TYR A 54 16.85 3.02 12.95
N SER A 55 16.05 3.43 13.93
CA SER A 55 15.66 4.84 14.09
C SER A 55 16.85 5.77 14.32
N ARG A 56 17.85 5.34 15.10
CA ARG A 56 19.11 6.07 15.29
C ARG A 56 19.90 6.21 13.98
N ALA A 57 19.92 5.18 13.14
CA ALA A 57 20.57 5.24 11.82
C ALA A 57 19.84 6.16 10.83
N LEU A 58 18.50 6.28 10.93
CA LEU A 58 17.73 7.23 10.12
C LEU A 58 18.00 8.69 10.54
N LEU A 59 18.16 8.96 11.84
CA LEU A 59 18.50 10.28 12.37
C LEU A 59 19.93 10.70 12.00
N GLY A 60 20.87 9.76 11.92
CA GLY A 60 22.26 9.98 11.49
C GLY A 60 22.42 10.22 9.98
N ALA A 61 21.70 11.19 9.42
CA ALA A 61 21.76 11.65 8.03
C ALA A 61 21.43 10.61 6.93
N GLN A 62 20.69 9.53 7.24
CA GLN A 62 20.31 8.50 6.25
C GLN A 62 18.79 8.30 6.09
N PRO A 63 18.00 9.34 5.75
CA PRO A 63 16.53 9.25 5.69
C PRO A 63 15.97 8.28 4.62
N SER A 64 16.82 7.79 3.71
CA SER A 64 16.49 6.84 2.64
C SER A 64 16.86 5.38 2.96
N LEU A 65 17.53 5.09 4.08
CA LEU A 65 18.12 3.77 4.41
C LEU A 65 17.07 2.65 4.44
N HIS A 66 17.14 1.69 3.50
CA HIS A 66 16.18 0.59 3.38
C HIS A 66 16.84 -0.71 2.88
N GLY A 67 16.20 -1.87 3.09
CA GLY A 67 16.68 -3.15 2.58
C GLY A 67 16.49 -4.31 3.55
N ARG A 68 17.49 -5.18 3.68
CA ARG A 68 17.45 -6.38 4.53
C ARG A 68 18.79 -6.60 5.23
N VAL A 69 18.76 -6.95 6.51
CA VAL A 69 19.92 -7.51 7.23
C VAL A 69 19.59 -8.94 7.60
N VAL A 70 20.45 -9.90 7.26
CA VAL A 70 20.33 -11.29 7.72
C VAL A 70 21.27 -11.48 8.89
N VAL A 71 20.73 -11.63 10.10
CA VAL A 71 21.52 -11.94 11.28
C VAL A 71 21.58 -13.46 11.45
N GLN A 72 22.78 -13.99 11.52
CA GLN A 72 23.06 -15.38 11.88
C GLN A 72 23.55 -15.38 13.34
N PHE A 73 22.96 -16.22 14.19
CA PHE A 73 23.36 -16.31 15.59
C PHE A 73 23.23 -17.74 16.12
N VAL A 74 24.07 -18.07 17.12
CA VAL A 74 24.12 -19.39 17.75
C VAL A 74 23.54 -19.29 19.16
N ILE A 75 22.50 -20.06 19.43
CA ILE A 75 21.91 -20.24 20.76
C ILE A 75 22.59 -21.44 21.41
N GLU A 76 23.07 -21.26 22.64
CA GLU A 76 23.74 -22.28 23.44
C GLU A 76 22.74 -23.08 24.31
N PRO A 77 23.15 -24.21 24.92
CA PRO A 77 22.26 -25.03 25.75
C PRO A 77 21.70 -24.26 26.96
N SER A 78 22.44 -23.24 27.42
CA SER A 78 22.03 -22.28 28.45
C SER A 78 20.96 -21.27 28.02
N GLY A 79 20.55 -21.27 26.74
CA GLY A 79 19.66 -20.26 26.15
C GLY A 79 20.32 -18.91 25.87
N ARG A 80 21.62 -18.74 26.14
CA ARG A 80 22.39 -17.54 25.75
C ARG A 80 22.72 -17.56 24.26
N VAL A 81 22.86 -16.38 23.66
CA VAL A 81 23.48 -16.23 22.33
C VAL A 81 24.99 -16.06 22.52
N SER A 82 25.82 -17.00 22.03
CA SER A 82 27.28 -16.89 22.12
C SER A 82 27.87 -16.09 20.96
N THR A 83 27.46 -16.38 19.73
CA THR A 83 27.89 -15.64 18.54
C THR A 83 26.71 -15.00 17.82
N ALA A 84 26.94 -13.80 17.27
CA ALA A 84 26.03 -13.16 16.32
C ALA A 84 26.84 -12.40 15.26
N THR A 85 26.58 -12.71 14.00
CA THR A 85 27.13 -12.07 12.80
C THR A 85 25.99 -11.62 11.90
N ALA A 86 26.26 -10.73 10.95
CA ALA A 86 25.21 -10.19 10.08
C ALA A 86 25.71 -9.95 8.66
N ARG A 87 24.90 -10.34 7.68
CA ARG A 87 25.10 -10.02 6.26
C ARG A 87 24.20 -8.85 5.88
N ASP A 88 24.82 -7.75 5.48
CA ASP A 88 24.12 -6.52 5.10
C ASP A 88 23.67 -6.56 3.63
N TYR A 89 22.41 -6.21 3.39
CA TYR A 89 21.80 -5.99 2.08
C TYR A 89 20.94 -4.71 2.11
N MET A 90 21.36 -3.72 2.88
CA MET A 90 20.79 -2.38 2.92
C MET A 90 21.28 -1.50 1.75
N ARG A 91 20.54 -0.42 1.50
CA ARG A 91 20.81 0.60 0.47
C ARG A 91 20.66 2.00 1.09
N PRO A 92 21.61 2.93 0.85
CA PRO A 92 22.86 2.76 0.09
C PRO A 92 23.82 1.72 0.71
N LYS A 93 24.74 1.15 -0.11
CA LYS A 93 25.69 0.12 0.35
C LYS A 93 26.62 0.73 1.41
N GLY A 94 26.91 0.00 2.48
CA GLY A 94 27.80 0.43 3.57
C GLY A 94 27.18 1.43 4.55
N ALA A 95 26.12 2.15 4.16
CA ALA A 95 25.41 3.12 4.99
C ALA A 95 24.84 2.45 6.27
N GLY A 96 24.38 1.19 6.17
CA GLY A 96 23.83 0.41 7.28
C GLY A 96 24.82 -0.04 8.36
N THR A 97 26.12 0.17 8.22
CA THR A 97 27.17 -0.45 9.08
C THR A 97 26.96 -0.19 10.58
N SER A 98 26.66 1.06 10.98
CA SER A 98 26.40 1.43 12.38
C SER A 98 25.12 0.77 12.92
N MET A 99 24.07 0.69 12.11
CA MET A 99 22.82 0.00 12.41
C MET A 99 23.05 -1.50 12.62
N VAL A 100 23.77 -2.15 11.70
CA VAL A 100 24.10 -3.59 11.75
C VAL A 100 24.89 -3.92 13.01
N SER A 101 25.89 -3.10 13.35
CA SER A 101 26.70 -3.20 14.57
C SER A 101 25.85 -3.02 15.85
N CYS A 102 24.87 -2.11 15.84
CA CYS A 102 23.89 -1.98 16.94
C CYS A 102 23.01 -3.23 17.07
N ILE A 103 22.49 -3.77 15.96
CA ILE A 103 21.62 -4.95 15.95
C ILE A 103 22.36 -6.19 16.46
N THR A 104 23.59 -6.46 16.03
CA THR A 104 24.35 -7.63 16.50
C THR A 104 24.70 -7.54 17.99
N ARG A 105 25.03 -6.34 18.51
CA ARG A 105 25.20 -6.12 19.96
C ARG A 105 23.92 -6.40 20.76
N GLU A 106 22.76 -5.99 20.27
CA GLU A 106 21.49 -6.29 20.95
C GLU A 106 21.15 -7.80 20.89
N VAL A 107 21.35 -8.46 19.75
CA VAL A 107 21.08 -9.90 19.59
C VAL A 107 21.92 -10.77 20.53
N ARG A 108 23.20 -10.41 20.78
CA ARG A 108 24.06 -11.12 21.76
C ARG A 108 23.55 -11.04 23.21
N LYS A 109 22.68 -10.08 23.54
CA LYS A 109 22.07 -9.94 24.89
C LYS A 109 20.83 -10.81 25.06
N TRP A 110 20.26 -11.36 23.99
CA TRP A 110 18.98 -12.07 24.05
C TRP A 110 19.10 -13.39 24.80
N ARG A 111 18.02 -13.74 25.53
CA ARG A 111 17.88 -15.03 26.22
C ARG A 111 16.70 -15.78 25.62
N PHE A 112 16.99 -16.94 25.07
CA PHE A 112 16.01 -17.89 24.55
C PHE A 112 15.70 -18.94 25.63
N PRO A 113 14.55 -19.64 25.54
CA PRO A 113 14.35 -20.87 26.32
C PRO A 113 15.48 -21.86 26.02
N LYS A 114 15.88 -22.67 27.02
CA LYS A 114 16.89 -23.71 26.85
C LYS A 114 16.45 -24.70 25.75
N PRO A 115 17.30 -25.04 24.76
CA PRO A 115 17.01 -26.12 23.83
C PRO A 115 16.85 -27.46 24.55
N LEU A 116 15.83 -28.25 24.18
CA LEU A 116 15.67 -29.61 24.70
C LEU A 116 16.82 -30.50 24.21
N GLY A 117 17.30 -31.44 25.02
CA GLY A 117 18.42 -32.31 24.63
C GLY A 117 19.78 -31.61 24.43
N GLY A 118 19.97 -30.40 24.98
CA GLY A 118 21.31 -29.83 25.20
C GLY A 118 22.13 -29.41 23.96
N GLY A 119 21.55 -29.43 22.75
CA GLY A 119 22.27 -29.04 21.53
C GLY A 119 22.40 -27.52 21.32
N LYS A 120 23.44 -27.09 20.58
CA LYS A 120 23.55 -25.70 20.07
C LYS A 120 22.63 -25.52 18.85
N VAL A 121 21.90 -24.40 18.79
CA VAL A 121 20.92 -24.13 17.72
C VAL A 121 21.37 -22.93 16.89
N VAL A 122 21.61 -23.14 15.59
CA VAL A 122 21.99 -22.08 14.65
C VAL A 122 20.72 -21.48 14.03
N VAL A 123 20.53 -20.17 14.21
CA VAL A 123 19.37 -19.43 13.69
C VAL A 123 19.80 -18.41 12.65
N ASN A 124 19.15 -18.45 11.49
CA ASN A 124 19.28 -17.41 10.46
C ASN A 124 17.98 -16.59 10.40
N TYR A 125 18.06 -15.29 10.74
CA TYR A 125 16.90 -14.41 10.82
C TYR A 125 17.02 -13.15 9.95
N PRO A 126 16.23 -13.03 8.88
CA PRO A 126 16.17 -11.82 8.05
C PRO A 126 15.24 -10.74 8.66
N PHE A 127 15.83 -9.62 9.06
CA PHE A 127 15.13 -8.37 9.34
C PHE A 127 15.05 -7.54 8.05
N ILE A 128 13.85 -7.05 7.71
CA ILE A 128 13.61 -6.25 6.51
C ILE A 128 13.23 -4.83 6.95
N PHE A 129 14.01 -3.84 6.55
CA PHE A 129 13.90 -2.46 7.02
C PHE A 129 13.34 -1.56 5.91
N GLN A 130 12.30 -0.78 6.24
CA GLN A 130 11.59 0.08 5.31
C GLN A 130 11.33 1.46 5.91
N THR A 131 11.80 2.52 5.24
CA THR A 131 11.38 3.90 5.50
C THR A 131 9.98 4.13 4.96
N ALA A 132 9.29 5.17 5.45
CA ALA A 132 8.00 5.57 4.90
C ALA A 132 8.09 5.83 3.38
N GLY A 133 9.15 6.51 2.93
CA GLY A 133 9.44 6.75 1.52
C GLY A 133 9.74 5.48 0.70
N ALA A 134 10.48 4.51 1.26
CA ALA A 134 10.74 3.23 0.59
C ALA A 134 9.46 2.42 0.34
N THR A 135 8.43 2.55 1.19
CA THR A 135 7.12 1.95 0.89
C THR A 135 6.37 2.68 -0.24
N ALA A 136 6.69 3.95 -0.52
CA ALA A 136 6.14 4.71 -1.63
C ALA A 136 6.86 4.45 -2.97
N THR A 137 8.04 3.81 -2.98
CA THR A 137 8.68 3.24 -4.18
C THR A 137 8.38 1.75 -4.34
N ALA A 138 8.38 0.95 -3.26
CA ALA A 138 8.01 -0.47 -3.33
C ALA A 138 6.52 -0.71 -3.69
N ARG A 139 5.64 0.29 -3.51
CA ARG A 139 4.27 0.31 -4.06
C ARG A 139 4.20 0.54 -5.59
N ARG A 140 5.30 0.93 -6.24
CA ARG A 140 5.34 1.30 -7.67
C ARG A 140 5.60 0.13 -8.61
N ASP A 141 5.72 -1.11 -8.12
CA ASP A 141 5.73 -2.30 -8.98
C ASP A 141 4.28 -2.57 -9.49
N PRO A 142 3.94 -2.22 -10.75
CA PRO A 142 2.57 -2.33 -11.24
C PRO A 142 2.22 -3.79 -11.58
N LYS A 143 3.19 -4.69 -11.60
CA LYS A 143 2.99 -6.12 -11.89
C LYS A 143 2.44 -6.86 -10.65
N LYS A 144 2.77 -6.38 -9.44
CA LYS A 144 2.32 -6.97 -8.16
C LYS A 144 1.02 -6.41 -7.58
N LEU A 145 0.44 -5.36 -8.17
CA LEU A 145 -0.89 -4.89 -7.78
C LEU A 145 -1.99 -5.88 -8.21
N PRO A 146 -3.12 -5.99 -7.48
CA PRO A 146 -4.23 -6.85 -7.89
C PRO A 146 -4.81 -6.38 -9.23
N GLN A 147 -5.41 -7.30 -9.99
CA GLN A 147 -5.95 -6.98 -11.32
C GLN A 147 -7.34 -6.34 -11.22
N VAL A 148 -7.54 -5.29 -12.01
CA VAL A 148 -8.81 -4.61 -12.23
C VAL A 148 -9.02 -4.58 -13.75
N PHE A 149 -10.06 -5.25 -14.23
CA PHE A 149 -10.36 -5.36 -15.66
C PHE A 149 -11.29 -4.23 -16.09
N VAL A 150 -11.03 -3.61 -17.24
CA VAL A 150 -11.98 -2.70 -17.89
C VAL A 150 -12.83 -3.54 -18.84
N GLU A 151 -14.10 -3.71 -18.51
CA GLU A 151 -15.03 -4.53 -19.31
C GLU A 151 -15.76 -3.66 -20.33
N SER A 152 -16.24 -2.48 -19.91
CA SER A 152 -16.91 -1.50 -20.77
C SER A 152 -16.26 -0.12 -20.69
N ILE A 153 -16.40 0.63 -21.78
CA ILE A 153 -16.21 2.08 -21.82
C ILE A 153 -17.33 2.62 -22.71
N THR A 154 -18.23 3.42 -22.13
CA THR A 154 -19.27 4.15 -22.88
C THR A 154 -19.05 5.64 -22.70
N THR A 155 -19.08 6.40 -23.79
CA THR A 155 -18.98 7.86 -23.76
C THR A 155 -20.23 8.47 -24.39
N ARG A 156 -20.59 9.68 -23.95
CA ARG A 156 -21.64 10.51 -24.56
C ARG A 156 -21.17 11.95 -24.62
N GLY A 157 -21.05 12.53 -25.81
CA GLY A 157 -20.59 13.91 -26.00
C GLY A 157 -19.72 14.04 -27.24
N VAL A 158 -19.85 15.17 -27.95
CA VAL A 158 -19.33 15.36 -29.32
C VAL A 158 -17.81 15.21 -29.41
N ALA A 159 -17.07 15.63 -28.39
CA ALA A 159 -15.60 15.65 -28.38
C ALA A 159 -14.94 14.48 -27.60
N LEU A 160 -15.72 13.53 -27.07
CA LEU A 160 -15.25 12.54 -26.09
C LEU A 160 -15.06 11.14 -26.71
N THR A 161 -13.92 10.93 -27.37
CA THR A 161 -13.59 9.66 -28.03
C THR A 161 -13.21 8.57 -27.04
N ARG A 162 -13.55 7.30 -27.37
CA ARG A 162 -13.14 6.11 -26.59
C ARG A 162 -11.61 6.03 -26.41
N MET A 163 -10.84 6.46 -27.41
CA MET A 163 -9.37 6.50 -27.35
C MET A 163 -8.84 7.56 -26.38
N ALA A 164 -9.52 8.70 -26.20
CA ALA A 164 -9.14 9.68 -25.17
C ALA A 164 -9.32 9.08 -23.77
N VAL A 165 -10.45 8.40 -23.52
CA VAL A 165 -10.68 7.70 -22.25
C VAL A 165 -9.68 6.56 -22.03
N GLN A 166 -9.38 5.75 -23.06
CA GLN A 166 -8.38 4.68 -22.97
C GLN A 166 -6.97 5.21 -22.68
N ARG A 167 -6.55 6.34 -23.27
CA ARG A 167 -5.26 6.99 -22.97
C ARG A 167 -5.19 7.42 -21.49
N THR A 168 -6.25 8.06 -21.00
CA THR A 168 -6.34 8.48 -19.59
C THR A 168 -6.35 7.26 -18.65
N LEU A 169 -7.08 6.19 -19.00
CA LEU A 169 -7.06 4.94 -18.23
C LEU A 169 -5.67 4.31 -18.21
N ARG A 170 -4.95 4.20 -19.34
CA ARG A 170 -3.56 3.68 -19.33
C ARG A 170 -2.63 4.48 -18.41
N ARG A 171 -2.87 5.79 -18.22
CA ARG A 171 -2.12 6.65 -17.30
C ARG A 171 -2.48 6.43 -15.82
N TYR A 172 -3.76 6.26 -15.48
CA TYR A 172 -4.23 6.26 -14.08
C TYR A 172 -4.83 4.92 -13.57
N HIS A 173 -4.84 3.85 -14.37
CA HIS A 173 -5.35 2.52 -13.98
C HIS A 173 -4.67 1.94 -12.73
N TRP A 174 -3.42 2.32 -12.47
CA TRP A 174 -2.70 1.96 -11.26
C TRP A 174 -3.35 2.51 -9.98
N GLU A 175 -4.03 3.67 -10.02
CA GLU A 175 -4.75 4.21 -8.86
C GLU A 175 -5.95 3.34 -8.50
N LEU A 176 -6.72 2.88 -9.50
CA LEU A 176 -7.82 1.94 -9.30
C LEU A 176 -7.33 0.64 -8.63
N ARG A 177 -6.24 0.08 -9.14
CA ARG A 177 -5.60 -1.12 -8.59
C ARG A 177 -5.03 -0.87 -7.19
N ALA A 178 -4.54 0.32 -6.88
CA ALA A 178 -4.07 0.72 -5.56
C ALA A 178 -5.21 0.92 -4.54
N CYS A 179 -6.39 1.38 -4.97
CA CYS A 179 -7.60 1.41 -4.14
C CYS A 179 -8.16 0.00 -3.90
N TYR A 180 -8.22 -0.85 -4.91
CA TYR A 180 -8.60 -2.26 -4.74
C TYR A 180 -7.61 -3.01 -3.82
N ALA A 181 -6.31 -2.73 -3.92
CA ALA A 181 -5.28 -3.24 -3.01
C ALA A 181 -5.41 -2.72 -1.56
N GLN A 182 -6.17 -1.65 -1.31
CA GLN A 182 -6.52 -1.22 0.04
C GLN A 182 -7.73 -2.01 0.56
N GLY A 183 -8.76 -2.20 -0.27
CA GLY A 183 -9.91 -3.05 0.08
C GLY A 183 -9.51 -4.49 0.43
N LEU A 184 -8.63 -5.11 -0.36
CA LEU A 184 -8.13 -6.46 -0.11
C LEU A 184 -7.33 -6.63 1.20
N ARG A 185 -6.83 -5.54 1.81
CA ARG A 185 -6.20 -5.60 3.15
C ARG A 185 -7.22 -5.67 4.28
N VAL A 186 -8.46 -5.27 4.03
CA VAL A 186 -9.57 -5.31 5.00
C VAL A 186 -10.41 -6.57 4.77
N GLN A 187 -10.66 -6.94 3.51
CA GLN A 187 -11.44 -8.12 3.13
C GLN A 187 -10.70 -8.93 2.05
N PRO A 188 -9.95 -9.99 2.40
CA PRO A 188 -9.11 -10.74 1.45
C PRO A 188 -9.85 -11.41 0.29
N LYS A 189 -11.17 -11.66 0.43
CA LYS A 189 -12.04 -12.24 -0.62
C LYS A 189 -12.83 -11.19 -1.43
N LEU A 190 -12.53 -9.89 -1.28
CA LEU A 190 -13.25 -8.79 -1.93
C LEU A 190 -13.26 -8.97 -3.46
N THR A 191 -14.43 -9.23 -4.03
CA THR A 191 -14.65 -9.39 -5.48
C THR A 191 -16.01 -8.83 -5.86
N GLY A 192 -16.13 -8.35 -7.10
CA GLY A 192 -17.32 -7.65 -7.58
C GLY A 192 -17.07 -6.79 -8.81
N SER A 193 -18.02 -5.93 -9.14
CA SER A 193 -17.90 -4.93 -10.20
C SER A 193 -17.98 -3.51 -9.66
N LEU A 194 -17.09 -2.66 -10.18
CA LEU A 194 -16.93 -1.28 -9.79
C LEU A 194 -17.36 -0.41 -10.99
N GLN A 195 -18.51 0.24 -10.86
CA GLN A 195 -19.08 1.11 -11.89
C GLN A 195 -18.70 2.56 -11.60
N LEU A 196 -18.23 3.27 -12.62
CA LEU A 196 -17.86 4.69 -12.55
C LEU A 196 -18.71 5.49 -13.52
N TRP A 197 -19.28 6.60 -13.07
CA TRP A 197 -19.88 7.63 -13.93
C TRP A 197 -19.39 9.02 -13.51
N PHE A 198 -19.08 9.85 -14.49
CA PHE A 198 -18.72 11.26 -14.29
C PHE A 198 -18.93 12.06 -15.57
N ALA A 199 -19.13 13.36 -15.42
CA ALA A 199 -19.11 14.31 -16.54
C ALA A 199 -17.74 15.00 -16.64
N LEU A 200 -17.34 15.39 -17.83
CA LEU A 200 -16.09 16.14 -18.09
C LEU A 200 -16.37 17.61 -18.39
N THR A 201 -15.60 18.50 -17.76
CA THR A 201 -15.60 19.94 -18.06
C THR A 201 -14.76 20.26 -19.31
N LYS A 202 -14.91 21.49 -19.85
CA LYS A 202 -14.05 22.03 -20.93
C LYS A 202 -12.54 21.86 -20.64
N GLY A 203 -12.15 21.97 -19.37
CA GLY A 203 -10.77 21.81 -18.90
C GLY A 203 -10.26 20.38 -18.72
N GLY A 204 -11.05 19.35 -19.09
CA GLY A 204 -10.65 17.95 -18.97
C GLY A 204 -10.68 17.39 -17.54
N LEU A 205 -11.49 17.99 -16.66
CA LEU A 205 -11.68 17.58 -15.26
C LEU A 205 -12.99 16.80 -15.07
N PRO A 206 -12.96 15.65 -14.36
CA PRO A 206 -14.15 14.97 -13.88
C PRO A 206 -14.91 15.78 -12.82
N LYS A 207 -16.18 16.09 -13.12
CA LYS A 207 -17.20 16.54 -12.16
C LYS A 207 -18.27 15.46 -12.00
N ASP A 208 -19.13 15.61 -10.98
CA ASP A 208 -20.27 14.73 -10.73
C ASP A 208 -19.86 13.25 -10.69
N VAL A 209 -18.81 12.96 -9.91
CA VAL A 209 -18.16 11.64 -9.87
C VAL A 209 -18.93 10.70 -8.94
N HIS A 210 -19.67 9.76 -9.53
CA HIS A 210 -20.35 8.68 -8.84
C HIS A 210 -19.60 7.35 -9.03
N VAL A 211 -19.49 6.59 -7.94
CA VAL A 211 -18.78 5.30 -7.87
C VAL A 211 -19.67 4.31 -7.14
N THR A 212 -19.94 3.16 -7.75
CA THR A 212 -20.80 2.10 -7.19
C THR A 212 -20.05 0.77 -7.19
N LEU A 213 -20.08 0.04 -6.07
CA LEU A 213 -19.39 -1.25 -5.91
C LEU A 213 -20.41 -2.37 -5.65
N LEU A 214 -20.70 -3.14 -6.70
CA LEU A 214 -21.58 -4.30 -6.65
C LEU A 214 -20.75 -5.55 -6.27
N LEU A 215 -20.84 -5.98 -5.02
CA LEU A 215 -20.16 -7.19 -4.55
C LEU A 215 -20.84 -8.46 -5.07
N ALA A 216 -20.05 -9.54 -5.23
CA ALA A 216 -20.57 -10.84 -5.67
C ALA A 216 -21.29 -11.65 -4.56
N GLY A 217 -21.38 -11.12 -3.32
CA GLY A 217 -21.77 -11.87 -2.12
C GLY A 217 -23.03 -11.40 -1.39
N GLY A 218 -23.92 -10.63 -2.04
CA GLY A 218 -25.29 -10.36 -1.56
C GLY A 218 -25.47 -9.38 -0.40
N LEU A 219 -24.60 -9.38 0.61
CA LEU A 219 -24.76 -8.59 1.84
C LEU A 219 -23.80 -7.40 1.97
N GLN A 220 -24.17 -6.49 2.87
CA GLN A 220 -23.50 -5.23 3.17
C GLN A 220 -23.47 -5.01 4.70
N THR A 221 -22.71 -4.08 5.27
CA THR A 221 -21.87 -3.05 4.62
C THR A 221 -20.39 -3.24 5.01
N SER A 222 -19.58 -2.39 5.64
CA SER A 222 -19.67 -0.98 6.04
C SER A 222 -18.35 -0.27 5.69
N TRP A 223 -17.23 -0.70 6.28
CA TRP A 223 -15.95 -0.01 6.17
C TRP A 223 -15.13 -0.39 4.93
N ALA A 224 -15.06 -1.68 4.58
CA ALA A 224 -14.22 -2.17 3.48
C ALA A 224 -14.67 -1.62 2.11
N GLN A 225 -15.98 -1.68 1.82
CA GLN A 225 -16.58 -1.07 0.63
C GLN A 225 -16.34 0.44 0.63
N ARG A 226 -16.69 1.15 1.73
CA ARG A 226 -16.57 2.61 1.82
C ARG A 226 -15.14 3.08 1.56
N LYS A 227 -14.12 2.44 2.13
CA LYS A 227 -12.71 2.77 1.83
C LYS A 227 -12.32 2.59 0.36
N VAL A 228 -12.89 1.62 -0.36
CA VAL A 228 -12.67 1.47 -1.81
C VAL A 228 -13.40 2.57 -2.58
N LEU A 229 -14.67 2.85 -2.25
CA LEU A 229 -15.47 3.91 -2.87
C LEU A 229 -14.84 5.29 -2.68
N ASP A 230 -14.47 5.65 -1.45
CA ASP A 230 -13.81 6.92 -1.08
C ASP A 230 -12.50 7.09 -1.86
N CYS A 231 -11.64 6.06 -1.84
CA CYS A 231 -10.35 6.06 -2.52
C CYS A 231 -10.50 6.22 -4.04
N THR A 232 -11.42 5.47 -4.65
CA THR A 232 -11.68 5.51 -6.09
C THR A 232 -12.29 6.86 -6.51
N THR A 233 -13.22 7.40 -5.74
CA THR A 233 -13.83 8.72 -5.99
C THR A 233 -12.76 9.82 -5.92
N ALA A 234 -11.90 9.79 -4.90
CA ALA A 234 -10.79 10.73 -4.76
C ALA A 234 -9.74 10.58 -5.87
N ALA A 235 -9.50 9.36 -6.37
CA ALA A 235 -8.63 9.12 -7.52
C ALA A 235 -9.21 9.72 -8.81
N VAL A 236 -10.44 9.36 -9.17
CA VAL A 236 -11.09 9.85 -10.40
C VAL A 236 -11.19 11.38 -10.42
N LYS A 237 -11.51 12.02 -9.28
CA LYS A 237 -11.52 13.50 -9.15
C LYS A 237 -10.16 14.17 -9.43
N ARG A 238 -9.03 13.46 -9.35
CA ARG A 238 -7.69 13.98 -9.69
C ARG A 238 -7.30 13.78 -11.16
N TRP A 239 -7.97 12.89 -11.88
CA TRP A 239 -7.58 12.53 -13.24
C TRP A 239 -7.67 13.72 -14.18
N ARG A 240 -6.66 13.85 -15.05
CA ARG A 240 -6.61 14.88 -16.09
C ARG A 240 -6.74 14.24 -17.47
N PHE A 241 -7.82 14.60 -18.16
CA PHE A 241 -8.02 14.32 -19.58
C PHE A 241 -7.38 15.45 -20.41
N ALA A 242 -7.43 15.35 -21.74
CA ALA A 242 -7.10 16.48 -22.61
C ALA A 242 -8.10 17.65 -22.38
N ARG A 243 -7.76 18.87 -22.84
CA ARG A 243 -8.72 19.99 -22.92
C ARG A 243 -9.67 19.76 -24.12
N GLY A 244 -10.92 20.20 -24.01
CA GLY A 244 -11.95 20.05 -25.05
C GLY A 244 -12.98 18.90 -24.95
N PRO A 245 -12.72 17.72 -24.36
CA PRO A 245 -13.65 16.58 -24.40
C PRO A 245 -14.76 16.72 -23.35
N MET A 246 -15.78 17.52 -23.66
CA MET A 246 -17.02 17.56 -22.89
C MET A 246 -17.88 16.31 -23.13
N GLY A 247 -18.44 15.75 -22.06
CA GLY A 247 -19.34 14.60 -22.13
C GLY A 247 -19.43 13.77 -20.85
N GLU A 248 -20.32 12.77 -20.83
CA GLU A 248 -20.36 11.71 -19.81
C GLU A 248 -19.38 10.58 -20.16
N VAL A 249 -18.69 10.04 -19.14
CA VAL A 249 -17.98 8.76 -19.20
C VAL A 249 -18.71 7.75 -18.30
N ARG A 250 -18.91 6.52 -18.79
CA ARG A 250 -19.24 5.33 -17.99
C ARG A 250 -18.15 4.28 -18.16
N LEU A 251 -17.73 3.67 -17.04
CA LEU A 251 -16.77 2.57 -17.01
C LEU A 251 -17.33 1.43 -16.15
N ASP A 252 -17.49 0.25 -16.74
CA ASP A 252 -17.73 -0.97 -15.98
C ASP A 252 -16.40 -1.70 -15.77
N LEU A 253 -16.03 -1.90 -14.51
CA LEU A 253 -14.80 -2.58 -14.11
C LEU A 253 -15.10 -3.86 -13.32
N SER A 254 -14.25 -4.88 -13.45
CA SER A 254 -14.31 -6.09 -12.61
C SER A 254 -13.09 -6.21 -11.71
N LEU A 255 -13.31 -6.60 -10.45
CA LEU A 255 -12.28 -6.71 -9.43
C LEU A 255 -11.86 -8.18 -9.23
N GLY A 256 -10.56 -8.48 -9.41
CA GLY A 256 -9.95 -9.78 -9.13
C GLY A 256 -10.18 -10.86 -10.19
N LYS A 257 -11.42 -11.04 -10.66
CA LYS A 257 -11.76 -11.89 -11.82
C LYS A 257 -12.36 -11.02 -12.93
N ARG A 258 -12.02 -11.33 -14.17
CA ARG A 258 -12.71 -10.78 -15.35
C ARG A 258 -14.08 -11.45 -15.47
N ARG A 259 -15.14 -10.72 -15.81
CA ARG A 259 -16.43 -11.37 -16.12
C ARG A 259 -16.34 -12.05 -17.50
N PRO A 260 -17.00 -13.20 -17.70
CA PRO A 260 -17.26 -13.67 -19.06
C PRO A 260 -18.06 -12.59 -19.81
N LYS A 261 -17.76 -12.38 -21.09
CA LYS A 261 -18.53 -11.46 -21.94
C LYS A 261 -19.95 -12.02 -22.09
N ARG A 262 -20.91 -11.51 -21.32
CA ARG A 262 -22.34 -11.71 -21.64
C ARG A 262 -22.64 -10.95 -22.93
N GLN A 263 -22.67 -11.65 -24.06
CA GLN A 263 -23.51 -11.23 -25.18
C GLN A 263 -24.95 -11.17 -24.67
N GLY A 264 -25.68 -10.11 -25.01
CA GLY A 264 -27.09 -9.94 -24.66
C GLY A 264 -27.41 -9.87 -23.17
N PHE A 265 -27.43 -8.66 -22.59
CA PHE A 265 -28.54 -8.20 -21.75
C PHE A 265 -28.51 -6.67 -21.59
N LEU A 266 -29.62 -6.08 -21.15
CA LEU A 266 -29.78 -4.64 -20.84
C LEU A 266 -29.77 -3.66 -22.04
N LYS A 267 -30.65 -3.87 -23.02
CA LYS A 267 -31.31 -2.76 -23.78
C LYS A 267 -32.23 -1.90 -22.85
N ARG A 268 -31.89 -1.69 -21.57
CA ARG A 268 -32.80 -1.14 -20.53
C ARG A 268 -32.35 0.21 -19.93
N TRP A 269 -31.77 1.08 -20.76
CA TRP A 269 -31.48 2.48 -20.42
C TRP A 269 -31.93 3.45 -21.52
N ARG A 270 -33.16 3.25 -22.03
CA ARG A 270 -33.91 4.29 -22.75
C ARG A 270 -34.45 5.26 -21.70
N LYS A 271 -34.09 6.55 -21.74
CA LYS A 271 -34.67 7.55 -20.83
C LYS A 271 -36.17 7.72 -21.13
N PRO A 272 -37.02 8.05 -20.14
CA PRO A 272 -38.32 8.63 -20.44
C PRO A 272 -38.11 10.00 -21.09
N ALA A 273 -38.96 10.33 -22.06
CA ALA A 273 -39.06 11.66 -22.66
C ALA A 273 -40.54 11.96 -22.83
N ALA A 274 -41.06 12.89 -22.02
CA ALA A 274 -42.44 13.35 -22.14
C ALA A 274 -42.63 14.13 -23.45
N LYS A 275 -43.80 13.99 -24.05
CA LYS A 275 -44.32 14.93 -25.06
C LYS A 275 -45.79 15.20 -24.78
N THR A 276 -46.04 16.24 -23.99
CA THR A 276 -47.31 16.96 -23.99
C THR A 276 -47.44 17.76 -25.29
N LYS A 277 -48.56 17.61 -26.01
CA LYS A 277 -49.20 18.69 -26.76
C LYS A 277 -50.71 18.44 -26.86
N ALA A 278 -51.47 19.50 -27.10
CA ALA A 278 -52.90 19.61 -26.86
C ALA A 278 -53.78 19.04 -28.00
N PRO A 279 -55.07 18.75 -27.74
CA PRO A 279 -56.06 18.40 -28.76
C PRO A 279 -56.65 19.64 -29.46
N THR A 280 -57.03 19.49 -30.72
CA THR A 280 -57.85 20.43 -31.53
C THR A 280 -58.16 19.81 -32.90
N PRO A 281 -59.34 20.08 -33.46
CA PRO A 281 -60.67 19.76 -32.93
C PRO A 281 -61.10 18.36 -33.39
#